data_AF-A0A3N5XSQ5-F1
#
_entry.id   AF-A0A3N5XSQ5-F1
#
_cell.length_a   1.000
_cell.length_b   1.000
_cell.length_c   1.000
_cell.angle_alpha   90.00
_cell.angle_beta   90.00
_cell.angle_gamma   90.00
#
_symmetry.space_group_name_H-M   'P 1'
#
loop_
_entity.id
_entity.type
_entity.pdbx_description
1 polymer ?
#
loop_
_entity_poly.entity_id
_entity_poly.type
_entity_poly.pdbx_seq_one_letter_code
_entity_poly.pdbx_strand_id
1 'polypeptide(L)' 'MQYTTLLIDLDETVYPSSCGVWDAISDRMEQWMHERLGLPWEEIPTLRKELYHSYGTTLRGLQ' A
#
# COMPACT_ATOMS: atom_id res chain seq x y z
N MET A 1 26.36 25.71 -7.75
CA MET A 1 26.23 24.53 -6.87
C MET A 1 26.04 23.32 -7.77
N GLN A 2 26.83 22.27 -7.59
CA GLN A 2 26.74 21.05 -8.39
C GLN A 2 26.12 19.95 -7.52
N TYR A 3 24.99 19.40 -7.94
CA TYR A 3 24.35 18.30 -7.24
C TYR A 3 25.04 16.99 -7.61
N THR A 4 25.42 16.19 -6.63
CA THR A 4 26.08 14.88 -6.81
C THR A 4 25.13 13.71 -6.55
N THR A 5 23.94 13.98 -6.00
CA THR A 5 22.98 12.95 -5.60
C THR A 5 21.56 13.46 -5.79
N LEU A 6 20.72 12.58 -6.34
CA LEU A 6 19.30 12.80 -6.51
C LEU A 6 18.57 11.62 -5.89
N LEU A 7 17.64 11.90 -4.98
CA LEU A 7 16.69 10.93 -4.46
C LEU A 7 15.39 11.10 -5.23
N ILE A 8 14.92 10.03 -5.84
CA ILE A 8 13.67 10.00 -6.59
C ILE A 8 12.76 9.03 -5.87
N ASP A 9 11.61 9.52 -5.43
CA ASP A 9 10.55 8.68 -4.93
C ASP A 9 10.05 7.74 -6.04
N LEU A 10 9.56 6.56 -5.69
CA LEU A 10 9.20 5.55 -6.67
C LEU A 10 7.72 5.69 -7.06
N ASP A 11 6.85 5.34 -6.13
CA ASP A 11 5.42 5.17 -6.37
C ASP A 11 4.76 6.51 -6.69
N GLU A 12 3.93 6.54 -7.73
CA GLU A 12 3.28 7.76 -8.24
C GLU A 12 4.25 8.90 -8.66
N THR A 13 5.56 8.65 -8.68
CA THR A 13 6.60 9.61 -9.06
C THR A 13 7.27 9.20 -10.37
N VAL A 14 7.81 7.99 -10.46
CA VAL A 14 8.42 7.50 -11.72
C VAL A 14 7.41 6.91 -12.69
N TYR A 15 6.18 6.70 -12.23
CA TYR A 15 5.05 6.24 -13.02
C TYR A 15 3.76 6.96 -12.60
N PRO A 16 2.80 7.16 -13.52
CA PRO A 16 1.53 7.81 -13.17
C PRO A 16 0.64 6.85 -12.38
N SER A 17 -0.16 7.40 -11.46
CA SER A 17 -1.14 6.64 -10.69
C SER A 17 -2.14 5.85 -11.56
N SER A 18 -2.41 6.32 -12.78
CA SER A 18 -3.31 5.70 -13.76
C SER A 18 -2.77 4.41 -14.41
N CYS A 19 -1.55 3.97 -14.11
CA CYS A 19 -1.00 2.75 -14.70
C CYS A 19 -1.52 1.44 -14.07
N GLY A 20 -2.32 1.51 -13.01
CA GLY A 20 -2.97 0.36 -12.38
C GLY A 20 -2.07 -0.48 -11.46
N VAL A 21 -0.83 -0.05 -11.20
CA VAL A 21 0.08 -0.74 -10.27
C VAL A 21 -0.51 -0.79 -8.86
N TRP A 22 -1.06 0.33 -8.37
CA TRP A 22 -1.67 0.40 -7.05
C TRP A 22 -2.92 -0.48 -6.92
N ASP A 23 -3.74 -0.57 -7.95
CA ASP A 23 -4.91 -1.46 -7.98
C ASP A 23 -4.46 -2.93 -7.82
N ALA A 24 -3.47 -3.35 -8.62
CA ALA A 24 -2.95 -4.72 -8.58
C ALA A 24 -2.20 -5.06 -7.27
N ILE A 25 -1.66 -4.05 -6.57
CA ILE A 25 -1.06 -4.22 -5.24
C ILE A 25 -2.17 -4.29 -4.18
N SER A 26 -3.21 -3.46 -4.30
CA SER A 26 -4.38 -3.47 -3.43
C SER A 26 -5.04 -4.84 -3.41
N ASP A 27 -5.36 -5.40 -4.58
CA ASP A 27 -6.00 -6.72 -4.70
C ASP A 27 -5.18 -7.82 -4.02
N ARG A 28 -3.86 -7.80 -4.21
CA ARG A 28 -2.95 -8.79 -3.61
C ARG A 28 -2.86 -8.65 -2.09
N MET A 29 -2.88 -7.42 -1.56
CA MET A 29 -2.91 -7.20 -0.12
C MET A 29 -4.21 -7.74 0.48
N GLU A 30 -5.35 -7.47 -0.15
CA GLU A 30 -6.65 -7.93 0.34
C GLU A 30 -6.74 -9.46 0.31
N GLN A 31 -6.30 -10.07 -0.80
CA GLN A 31 -6.20 -11.52 -0.91
C GLN A 31 -5.32 -12.13 0.19
N TRP A 32 -4.14 -11.54 0.43
CA TRP A 32 -3.26 -12.02 1.49
C TRP A 32 -3.91 -11.88 2.87
N MET A 33 -4.59 -10.77 3.15
CA MET A 33 -5.27 -10.56 4.44
C MET A 33 -6.40 -11.57 4.64
N HIS A 34 -7.19 -11.84 3.60
CA HIS A 34 -8.21 -12.88 3.65
C HIS A 34 -7.60 -14.27 3.89
N GLU A 35 -6.65 -14.67 3.04
CA GLU A 35 -6.09 -16.04 3.05
C GLU A 35 -5.21 -16.32 4.27
N ARG A 36 -4.48 -15.32 4.78
CA ARG A 36 -3.48 -15.51 5.85
C ARG A 36 -3.97 -15.07 7.22
N LEU A 37 -4.84 -14.08 7.30
CA LEU A 37 -5.39 -13.60 8.56
C LEU A 37 -6.83 -14.08 8.81
N GLY A 38 -7.48 -14.67 7.81
CA GLY A 38 -8.86 -15.15 7.92
C GLY A 38 -9.90 -14.04 8.01
N LEU A 39 -9.56 -12.83 7.54
CA LEU A 39 -10.43 -11.67 7.63
C LEU A 39 -11.54 -11.71 6.57
N PRO A 40 -12.78 -11.27 6.89
CA PRO A 40 -13.85 -11.16 5.90
C PRO A 40 -13.55 -10.09 4.84
N TRP A 41 -13.94 -10.35 3.60
CA TRP A 41 -13.70 -9.44 2.46
C TRP A 41 -14.32 -8.05 2.68
N GLU A 42 -15.48 -8.01 3.34
CA GLU A 42 -16.21 -6.79 3.65
C GLU A 42 -15.51 -5.89 4.69
N GLU A 43 -14.65 -6.46 5.55
CA GLU A 43 -13.97 -5.73 6.62
C GLU A 43 -12.58 -5.23 6.20
N ILE A 44 -11.93 -5.92 5.27
CA ILE A 44 -10.54 -5.67 4.87
C ILE A 44 -10.31 -4.24 4.36
N PRO A 45 -11.12 -3.66 3.44
CA PRO A 45 -10.86 -2.31 2.93
C PRO A 45 -10.87 -1.24 4.03
N THR A 46 -11.82 -1.35 4.96
CA THR A 46 -11.96 -0.43 6.10
C THR A 46 -10.75 -0.55 7.02
N LEU A 47 -10.41 -1.78 7.43
CA LEU A 47 -9.27 -2.03 8.31
C LEU A 47 -7.96 -1.54 7.68
N ARG A 48 -7.73 -1.82 6.39
CA ARG A 48 -6.51 -1.36 5.69
C ARG A 48 -6.35 0.15 5.74
N LYS A 49 -7.44 0.88 5.53
CA LYS A 49 -7.48 2.34 5.59
C LYS A 49 -7.20 2.85 7.00
N GLU A 50 -7.79 2.23 8.01
CA GLU A 50 -7.54 2.56 9.42
C GLU A 50 -6.07 2.33 9.79
N LEU A 51 -5.52 1.16 9.47
CA LEU A 51 -4.13 0.84 9.74
C LEU A 51 -3.16 1.78 9.02
N TYR A 52 -3.45 2.14 7.77
CA TYR A 52 -2.67 3.13 7.04
C TYR A 52 -2.70 4.50 7.72
N HIS A 53 -3.87 4.99 8.12
CA HIS A 53 -3.98 6.30 8.80
C HIS A 53 -3.32 6.32 10.18
N SER A 54 -3.42 5.22 10.94
CA SER A 54 -2.86 5.14 12.29
C SER A 54 -1.36 4.84 12.32
N TYR A 55 -0.85 4.09 11.36
CA TYR A 55 0.51 3.55 11.39
C TYR A 55 1.36 3.88 10.16
N GLY A 56 0.83 4.61 9.18
CA GLY A 56 1.51 5.02 7.94
C GLY A 56 1.62 3.92 6.88
N THR A 57 1.44 2.65 7.26
CA THR A 57 1.32 1.52 6.33
C THR A 57 0.39 0.46 6.93
N THR A 58 -0.34 -0.28 6.09
CA THR A 58 -1.15 -1.42 6.55
C THR A 58 -0.28 -2.45 7.26
N LEU A 59 0.89 -2.80 6.70
CA LEU A 59 1.77 -3.84 7.25
C LEU A 59 2.24 -3.50 8.67
N ARG A 60 2.61 -2.24 8.94
CA ARG A 60 3.02 -1.82 10.28
C ARG A 60 1.89 -1.93 11.31
N GLY A 61 0.65 -1.72 10.89
CA GLY A 61 -0.51 -1.88 11.75
C GLY A 61 -0.91 -3.33 12.04
N LEU A 62 -0.33 -4.30 11.31
CA LEU A 62 -0.57 -5.73 11.50
C LEU A 62 0.49 -6.43 12.38
N GLN A 63 1.52 -5.71 12.80
CA GLN A 63 2.57 -6.20 13.73
C GLN A 63 2.12 -6.06 15.18
#